data_AF-A0A550GXK0-F1
#
_entry.id   AF-A0A550GXK0-F1
#
_cell.length_a   1.000
_cell.length_b   1.000
_cell.length_c   1.000
_cell.angle_alpha   90.00
_cell.angle_beta   90.00
_cell.angle_gamma   90.00
#
_symmetry.space_group_name_H-M   'P 1'
#
loop_
_entity.id
_entity.type
_entity.pdbx_description
1 polymer ?
#
loop_
_entity_poly.entity_id
_entity_poly.type
_entity_poly.pdbx_seq_one_letter_code
_entity_poly.pdbx_strand_id
1 'polypeptide(L)'
;MRCLRCGVCCKETEMLLSTKDIEQLEKKGYNSNFFVKFDIDGYATLKNQRKYCVFYDQEERRCKVRDHRPSGCRIYPVIYDENKGIIIDNICSSCNSVTDKQKAKRGKKVLKLLKIIDAEAKQRREHKQRAK
;
A
#
# COMPACT_ATOMS: atom_id res chain seq x y z
N MET A 1 -15.00 -7.92 -7.76
CA MET A 1 -15.08 -6.53 -7.26
C MET A 1 -14.55 -5.52 -8.27
N ARG A 2 -15.39 -4.57 -8.68
CA ARG A 2 -15.02 -3.34 -9.43
C ARG A 2 -14.81 -2.21 -8.41
N CYS A 3 -13.73 -1.44 -8.55
CA CYS A 3 -13.46 -0.29 -7.67
C CYS A 3 -14.27 0.92 -8.13
N LEU A 4 -15.02 1.55 -7.22
CA LEU A 4 -15.82 2.76 -7.48
C LEU A 4 -14.99 4.05 -7.62
N ARG A 5 -13.67 3.99 -7.40
CA ARG A 5 -12.76 5.14 -7.47
C ARG A 5 -13.17 6.31 -6.54
N CYS A 6 -13.84 6.00 -5.43
CA CYS A 6 -14.35 7.00 -4.49
C CYS A 6 -13.26 7.74 -3.68
N GLY A 7 -12.02 7.24 -3.67
CA GLY A 7 -10.89 7.88 -2.97
C GLY A 7 -10.81 7.60 -1.47
N VAL A 8 -11.77 6.88 -0.88
CA VAL A 8 -11.79 6.61 0.57
C VAL A 8 -10.52 5.91 1.05
N CYS A 9 -10.01 4.94 0.28
CA CYS A 9 -8.78 4.21 0.61
C CYS A 9 -7.51 5.04 0.43
N CYS A 10 -7.60 6.24 -0.15
CA CYS A 10 -6.48 7.17 -0.31
C CYS A 10 -6.41 8.18 0.83
N LYS A 11 -7.48 8.38 1.61
CA LYS A 11 -7.49 9.32 2.73
C LYS A 11 -6.68 8.74 3.89
N GLU A 12 -5.72 9.52 4.39
CA GLU A 12 -4.87 9.22 5.55
C GLU A 12 -4.28 7.79 5.48
N THR A 13 -3.87 7.37 4.29
CA THR A 13 -3.45 5.99 4.07
C THR A 13 -2.09 5.71 4.68
N GLU A 14 -1.94 4.54 5.30
CA GLU A 14 -0.67 4.02 5.81
C GLU A 14 -0.15 2.87 4.92
N MET A 15 -0.42 2.96 3.62
CA MET A 15 -0.08 1.89 2.68
C MET A 15 1.42 1.60 2.66
N LEU A 16 1.78 0.39 3.09
CA LEU A 16 3.14 -0.14 3.01
C LEU A 16 3.59 -0.33 1.56
N LEU A 17 4.87 -0.12 1.33
CA LEU A 17 5.55 -0.25 0.04
C LEU A 17 6.66 -1.29 0.13
N SER A 18 6.72 -2.18 -0.86
CA SER A 18 7.93 -2.96 -1.11
C SER A 18 8.95 -2.15 -1.92
N THR A 19 10.22 -2.55 -1.90
CA THR A 19 11.28 -1.98 -2.76
C THR A 19 10.85 -2.05 -4.23
N LYS A 20 10.22 -3.15 -4.64
CA LYS A 20 9.68 -3.29 -6.00
C LYS A 20 8.59 -2.28 -6.34
N ASP A 21 7.74 -1.90 -5.38
CA ASP A 21 6.74 -0.85 -5.59
C ASP A 21 7.41 0.51 -5.78
N ILE A 22 8.45 0.80 -4.99
CA ILE A 22 9.25 2.04 -5.09
C ILE A 22 9.93 2.12 -6.46
N GLU A 23 10.68 1.09 -6.85
CA GLU A 23 11.38 1.03 -8.15
C GLU A 23 10.41 1.18 -9.33
N GLN A 24 9.21 0.57 -9.24
CA GLN A 24 8.20 0.69 -10.29
C GLN A 24 7.71 2.13 -10.47
N LEU A 25 7.57 2.88 -9.37
CA LEU A 25 7.16 4.29 -9.41
C LEU A 25 8.32 5.20 -9.84
N GLU A 26 9.56 4.91 -9.43
CA GLU A 26 10.74 5.64 -9.90
C GLU A 26 10.95 5.50 -11.41
N LYS A 27 10.75 4.29 -11.96
CA LYS A 27 10.74 4.05 -13.42
C LYS A 27 9.65 4.82 -14.16
N LYS A 28 8.67 5.38 -13.47
CA LYS A 28 7.63 6.26 -14.03
C LYS A 28 7.94 7.75 -13.88
N GLY A 29 9.13 8.08 -13.39
CA GLY A 29 9.61 9.45 -13.25
C GLY A 29 9.31 10.09 -11.89
N TYR A 30 8.80 9.34 -10.91
CA TYR A 30 8.55 9.87 -9.57
C TYR A 30 9.80 9.74 -8.70
N ASN A 31 10.24 10.82 -8.08
CA ASN A 31 11.34 10.78 -7.11
C ASN A 31 10.86 10.11 -5.80
N SER A 32 11.58 9.12 -5.26
CA SER A 32 11.21 8.43 -4.02
C SER A 32 11.04 9.37 -2.82
N ASN A 33 11.82 10.44 -2.72
CA ASN A 33 11.67 11.45 -1.66
C ASN A 33 10.32 12.16 -1.72
N PHE A 34 9.64 12.19 -2.87
CA PHE A 34 8.30 12.76 -3.00
C PHE A 34 7.22 11.86 -2.40
N PHE A 35 7.34 10.53 -2.53
CA PHE A 35 6.22 9.63 -2.23
C PHE A 35 6.47 8.59 -1.14
N VAL A 36 7.72 8.38 -0.70
CA VAL A 36 8.07 7.35 0.30
C VAL A 36 8.46 7.99 1.62
N LYS A 37 7.86 7.54 2.72
CA LYS A 37 8.32 7.78 4.08
C LYS A 37 8.89 6.48 4.65
N PHE A 38 10.06 6.53 5.25
CA PHE A 38 10.63 5.42 6.02
C PHE A 38 10.50 5.72 7.52
N ASP A 39 10.16 4.71 8.32
CA ASP A 39 10.16 4.82 9.77
C ASP A 39 11.48 4.32 10.41
N ILE A 40 11.49 4.27 11.74
CA ILE A 40 12.64 3.82 12.54
C ILE A 40 12.91 2.32 12.40
N ASP A 41 11.85 1.53 12.17
CA ASP A 41 11.93 0.08 11.99
C ASP A 41 12.26 -0.34 10.56
N GLY A 42 12.32 0.62 9.63
CA GLY A 42 12.72 0.42 8.23
C GLY A 42 11.55 0.18 7.28
N TYR A 43 10.30 0.25 7.75
CA TYR A 43 9.14 0.13 6.89
C TYR A 43 9.00 1.36 6.00
N ALA A 44 8.64 1.13 4.74
CA ALA A 44 8.37 2.15 3.76
C ALA A 44 6.84 2.30 3.60
N THR A 45 6.34 3.53 3.68
CA THR A 45 4.91 3.84 3.49
C THR A 45 4.72 4.96 2.47
N LEU A 46 3.55 4.99 1.83
CA LEU A 46 3.15 6.13 1.01
C LEU A 46 3.02 7.40 1.86
N LYS A 47 3.58 8.51 1.38
CA LYS A 47 3.33 9.84 1.95
C LYS A 47 1.89 10.27 1.70
N ASN A 48 1.40 11.13 2.58
CA ASN A 48 0.17 11.88 2.40
C ASN A 48 0.47 13.37 2.19
N GLN A 49 -0.32 14.03 1.33
CA GLN A 49 -0.38 15.47 1.14
C GLN A 49 -1.84 15.90 1.31
N ARG A 50 -2.09 16.91 2.17
CA ARG A 50 -3.44 17.41 2.49
C ARG A 50 -4.41 16.26 2.87
N LYS A 51 -3.99 15.37 3.77
CA LYS A 51 -4.74 14.19 4.26
C LYS A 51 -5.03 13.09 3.23
N TYR A 52 -4.46 13.12 2.03
CA TYR A 52 -4.62 12.05 1.04
C TYR A 52 -3.26 11.57 0.55
N CYS A 53 -3.20 10.34 0.07
CA CYS A 53 -2.04 9.80 -0.65
C CYS A 53 -1.54 10.83 -1.66
N VAL A 54 -0.22 11.05 -1.72
CA VAL A 54 0.40 12.01 -2.66
C VAL A 54 0.02 11.80 -4.14
N PHE A 55 -0.42 10.60 -4.50
CA PHE A 55 -0.85 10.27 -5.86
C PHE A 55 -2.35 10.44 -6.09
N TYR A 56 -3.15 10.76 -5.08
CA TYR A 56 -4.58 11.02 -5.24
C TYR A 56 -4.79 12.48 -5.67
N ASP A 57 -5.42 12.64 -6.82
CA ASP A 57 -5.91 13.91 -7.31
C ASP A 57 -7.30 14.15 -6.72
N GLN A 58 -7.44 15.16 -5.86
CA GLN A 58 -8.70 15.46 -5.17
C GLN A 58 -9.70 16.17 -6.09
N GLU A 59 -9.20 16.97 -7.04
CA GLU A 59 -10.03 17.73 -8.00
C GLU A 59 -10.63 16.75 -9.02
N GLU A 60 -9.78 15.94 -9.64
CA GLU A 60 -10.16 14.92 -10.62
C GLU A 60 -10.68 13.62 -9.98
N ARG A 61 -10.65 13.55 -8.65
CA ARG A 61 -11.05 12.39 -7.83
C ARG A 61 -10.44 11.07 -8.29
N ARG A 62 -9.18 11.07 -8.75
CA ARG A 62 -8.51 9.90 -9.35
C ARG A 62 -7.09 9.69 -8.86
N CYS A 63 -6.63 8.44 -8.89
CA CYS A 63 -5.24 8.12 -8.60
C CYS A 63 -4.38 8.33 -9.85
N LYS A 64 -3.36 9.19 -9.78
CA LYS A 64 -2.45 9.52 -10.88
C LYS A 64 -1.62 8.32 -11.35
N VAL A 65 -1.40 7.33 -10.49
CA VAL A 65 -0.63 6.11 -10.79
C VAL A 65 -1.52 4.87 -10.89
N ARG A 66 -2.77 4.99 -11.36
CA ARG A 66 -3.79 3.93 -11.26
C ARG A 66 -3.34 2.54 -11.75
N ASP A 67 -2.57 2.52 -12.84
CA ASP A 67 -2.07 1.29 -13.47
C ASP A 67 -0.76 0.78 -12.83
N HIS A 68 -0.03 1.69 -12.19
CA HIS A 68 1.24 1.43 -11.51
C HIS A 68 1.11 1.48 -9.98
N ARG A 69 -0.12 1.35 -9.46
CA ARG A 69 -0.38 1.40 -8.02
C ARG A 69 0.45 0.36 -7.27
N PRO A 70 0.91 0.68 -6.05
CA PRO A 70 1.59 -0.29 -5.19
C PRO A 70 0.80 -1.58 -5.01
N SER A 71 1.52 -2.66 -4.71
CA SER A 71 0.99 -3.99 -4.55
C SER A 71 -0.14 -4.05 -3.52
N GLY A 72 0.00 -3.38 -2.37
CA GLY A 72 -1.06 -3.30 -1.37
C GLY A 72 -2.34 -2.63 -1.90
N CYS A 73 -2.22 -1.49 -2.59
CA CYS A 73 -3.35 -0.81 -3.24
C CYS A 73 -4.06 -1.67 -4.31
N ARG A 74 -3.34 -2.61 -4.96
CA ARG A 74 -3.93 -3.54 -5.92
C ARG A 74 -4.71 -4.67 -5.23
N ILE A 75 -4.29 -5.09 -4.05
CA ILE A 75 -4.90 -6.19 -3.28
C ILE A 75 -6.14 -5.71 -2.51
N TYR A 76 -6.12 -4.46 -2.03
CA TYR A 76 -7.22 -3.78 -1.35
C TYR A 76 -8.59 -4.04 -2.05
N PRO A 77 -9.66 -4.35 -1.31
CA PRO A 77 -9.85 -4.16 0.14
C PRO A 77 -9.53 -5.36 1.03
N VAL A 78 -8.86 -6.39 0.52
CA VAL A 78 -8.43 -7.51 1.37
C VAL A 78 -7.14 -7.12 2.08
N ILE A 79 -7.17 -7.12 3.41
CA ILE A 79 -6.07 -6.69 4.28
C ILE A 79 -5.78 -7.76 5.34
N TYR A 80 -4.68 -7.56 6.07
CA TYR A 80 -4.37 -8.32 7.27
C TYR A 80 -4.61 -7.44 8.49
N ASP A 81 -5.35 -7.97 9.46
CA ASP A 81 -5.59 -7.40 10.77
C ASP A 81 -4.87 -8.32 11.78
N GLU A 82 -4.14 -7.74 12.73
CA GLU A 82 -3.30 -8.52 13.65
C GLU A 82 -4.12 -9.45 14.56
N ASN A 83 -5.36 -9.05 14.89
CA ASN A 83 -6.22 -9.83 15.78
C ASN A 83 -7.11 -10.82 15.01
N LYS A 84 -7.52 -10.46 13.79
CA LYS A 84 -8.53 -11.20 13.00
C LYS A 84 -7.93 -11.94 11.80
N GLY A 85 -6.67 -11.71 11.49
CA GLY A 85 -6.01 -12.24 10.29
C GLY A 85 -6.55 -11.61 9.00
N ILE A 86 -6.84 -12.43 7.99
CA ILE A 86 -7.30 -11.91 6.69
C ILE A 86 -8.76 -11.47 6.74
N ILE A 87 -8.99 -10.18 6.56
CA ILE A 87 -10.32 -9.56 6.52
C ILE A 87 -10.56 -8.77 5.24
N ILE A 88 -11.80 -8.35 5.03
CA ILE A 88 -12.17 -7.36 4.02
C ILE A 88 -12.41 -6.06 4.77
N ASP A 89 -11.67 -5.02 4.40
CA ASP A 89 -11.84 -3.69 4.98
C ASP A 89 -13.21 -3.12 4.60
N ASN A 90 -14.02 -2.79 5.61
CA ASN A 90 -15.37 -2.25 5.46
C ASN A 90 -15.39 -0.77 5.08
N ILE A 91 -14.26 -0.06 5.19
CA ILE A 91 -14.10 1.33 4.71
C ILE A 91 -14.29 1.40 3.19
N CYS A 92 -13.92 0.34 2.48
CA CYS A 92 -14.11 0.26 1.03
C CYS A 92 -15.60 0.22 0.67
N SER A 93 -16.07 1.20 -0.10
CA SER A 93 -17.47 1.27 -0.57
C SER A 93 -17.91 0.09 -1.46
N SER A 94 -17.02 -0.82 -1.84
CA SER A 94 -17.35 -2.02 -2.62
C SER A 94 -16.95 -3.32 -1.90
N CYS A 95 -16.72 -3.27 -0.59
CA CYS A 95 -16.33 -4.42 0.24
C CYS A 95 -17.29 -5.62 0.06
N ASN A 96 -18.60 -5.37 0.03
CA ASN A 96 -19.65 -6.39 -0.13
C ASN A 96 -19.61 -7.13 -1.48
N SER A 97 -18.85 -6.63 -2.47
CA SER A 97 -18.70 -7.27 -3.79
C SER A 97 -17.50 -8.22 -3.87
N VAL A 98 -16.77 -8.43 -2.77
CA VAL A 98 -15.64 -9.37 -2.69
C VAL A 98 -16.15 -10.73 -2.24
N THR A 99 -16.02 -11.73 -3.10
CA THR A 99 -16.42 -13.11 -2.76
C THR A 99 -15.37 -13.80 -1.89
N ASP A 100 -15.74 -14.88 -1.19
CA ASP A 100 -14.79 -15.65 -0.37
C ASP A 100 -13.63 -16.21 -1.18
N LYS A 101 -13.88 -16.65 -2.42
CA LYS A 101 -12.83 -17.07 -3.35
C LYS A 101 -11.86 -15.92 -3.66
N GLN A 102 -12.37 -14.70 -3.84
CA GLN A 102 -11.53 -13.52 -4.04
C GLN A 102 -10.76 -13.16 -2.76
N LYS A 103 -11.41 -13.22 -1.59
CA LYS A 103 -10.79 -13.02 -0.27
C LYS A 103 -9.64 -13.98 -0.05
N ALA A 104 -9.85 -15.29 -0.22
CA ALA A 104 -8.82 -16.31 -0.05
C ALA A 104 -7.63 -16.10 -1.01
N LYS A 105 -7.90 -15.86 -2.31
CA LYS A 105 -6.84 -15.62 -3.30
C LYS A 105 -6.03 -14.37 -2.99
N ARG A 106 -6.68 -13.28 -2.61
CA ARG A 106 -6.03 -12.00 -2.28
C ARG A 106 -5.32 -12.07 -0.93
N GLY A 107 -5.86 -12.78 0.05
CA GLY A 107 -5.24 -13.01 1.35
C GLY A 107 -3.88 -13.68 1.24
N LYS A 108 -3.75 -14.70 0.39
CA LYS A 108 -2.43 -15.29 0.07
C LYS A 108 -1.43 -14.26 -0.47
N LYS A 109 -1.90 -13.28 -1.25
CA LYS A 109 -1.07 -12.18 -1.76
C LYS A 109 -0.69 -11.19 -0.65
N VAL A 110 -1.61 -10.88 0.27
CA VAL A 110 -1.31 -10.03 1.45
C VAL A 110 -0.18 -10.66 2.26
N LEU A 111 -0.33 -11.94 2.66
CA LEU A 111 0.69 -12.62 3.46
C LEU A 111 2.04 -12.70 2.74
N LYS A 112 2.04 -12.95 1.42
CA LYS A 112 3.28 -12.94 0.64
C LYS A 112 3.92 -11.55 0.59
N LEU A 113 3.11 -10.49 0.45
CA LEU A 113 3.60 -9.12 0.40
C LEU A 113 4.18 -8.69 1.74
N LEU A 114 3.50 -8.98 2.86
CA LEU A 114 3.99 -8.66 4.20
C LEU A 114 5.33 -9.32 4.49
N LYS A 115 5.48 -10.62 4.19
CA LYS A 115 6.77 -11.32 4.35
C LYS A 115 7.93 -10.65 3.61
N ILE A 116 7.68 -10.10 2.42
CA ILE A 116 8.69 -9.37 1.65
C ILE A 116 9.00 -8.04 2.35
N ILE A 117 7.97 -7.28 2.70
CA ILE A 117 8.12 -5.96 3.33
C ILE A 117 8.83 -6.07 4.69
N ASP A 118 8.52 -7.07 5.51
CA ASP A 118 9.16 -7.32 6.80
C ASP A 118 10.65 -7.63 6.63
N ALA A 119 11.00 -8.44 5.63
CA ALA A 119 12.39 -8.78 5.32
C ALA A 119 13.16 -7.53 4.83
N GLU A 120 12.56 -6.73 3.96
CA GLU A 120 13.16 -5.47 3.49
C GLU A 120 13.33 -4.45 4.61
N ALA A 121 12.34 -4.31 5.50
CA ALA A 121 12.41 -3.42 6.66
C ALA A 121 13.55 -3.82 7.59
N LYS A 122 13.65 -5.12 7.92
CA LYS A 122 14.76 -5.67 8.71
C LYS A 122 16.12 -5.35 8.11
N GLN A 123 16.31 -5.56 6.81
CA GLN A 123 17.55 -5.24 6.11
C GLN A 123 17.91 -3.75 6.21
N ARG A 124 16.93 -2.86 5.95
CA ARG A 124 17.15 -1.40 6.06
C ARG A 124 17.52 -0.98 7.48
N ARG A 125 16.88 -1.57 8.49
CA ARG A 125 17.17 -1.31 9.91
C ARG A 125 18.58 -1.73 10.30
N GLU A 126 19.01 -2.93 9.91
CA GLU A 126 20.36 -3.45 10.17
C GLU A 126 21.44 -2.60 9.47
N HIS A 127 21.20 -2.17 8.24
CA HIS A 127 22.11 -1.26 7.52
C HIS A 127 22.26 0.09 8.22
N LYS A 128 21.16 0.69 8.70
CA LYS A 128 21.23 1.96 9.46
C LYS A 128 22.02 1.81 10.76
N GLN A 129 21.90 0.67 11.45
CA GLN A 129 22.63 0.42 12.70
C GLN A 129 24.13 0.24 12.47
N ARG A 130 24.53 -0.35 11.34
CA ARG A 130 25.95 -0.56 10.97
C ARG A 130 26.64 0.71 10.45
N ALA A 131 25.87 1.67 9.94
CA ALA A 131 26.37 2.94 9.41
C ALA A 131 26.49 4.04 10.47
N LYS A 132 26.18 3.72 11.73
CA LYS A 132 26.26 4.61 12.89
C LYS A 132 27.41 4.17 13.78
#